data_AF-A0A8I2B774-F1
#
_entry.id   AF-A0A8I2B774-F1
#
_cell.length_a   1.000
_cell.length_b   1.000
_cell.length_c   1.000
_cell.angle_alpha   90.00
_cell.angle_beta   90.00
_cell.angle_gamma   90.00
#
_symmetry.space_group_name_H-M   'P 1'
#
loop_
_entity.id
_entity.type
_entity.pdbx_description
1 polymer ?
#
loop_
_entity_poly.entity_id
_entity_poly.type
_entity_poly.pdbx_seq_one_letter_code
_entity_poly.pdbx_strand_id
1 'polypeptide(L)'
;MILENVLLGAEYKAHEDVMPLLNYMATVELTEEEKYLFGDATTKLANHPQFPNLRKRILTVIFTNSGRFTLTFPPNQIGAQGNFAAFNYSIWTNYNNRQKLICVLEEFVHHFWDETDEIETSKIVCEFFSDLDYNRETGHYINL
;
A
#
# COMPACT_ATOMS: atom_id res chain seq x y z
N MET A 1 18.02 -9.03 2.72
CA MET A 1 16.86 -9.00 3.62
C MET A 1 15.88 -10.05 3.13
N ILE A 2 15.51 -11.01 3.97
CA ILE A 2 14.57 -12.09 3.66
C ILE A 2 13.40 -11.96 4.62
N LEU A 3 12.17 -11.98 4.09
CA LEU A 3 10.96 -12.09 4.89
C LEU A 3 10.68 -13.56 5.18
N GLU A 4 10.47 -13.90 6.45
CA GLU A 4 10.14 -15.28 6.86
C GLU A 4 8.67 -15.62 6.59
N ASN A 5 8.39 -16.89 6.31
CA ASN A 5 7.04 -17.44 6.09
C ASN A 5 6.27 -16.80 4.92
N VAL A 6 6.99 -16.28 3.91
CA VAL A 6 6.39 -15.81 2.66
C VAL A 6 5.76 -16.99 1.93
N LEU A 7 4.52 -16.80 1.48
CA LEU A 7 3.89 -17.69 0.52
C LEU A 7 4.61 -17.55 -0.81
N LEU A 8 5.36 -18.58 -1.19
CA LEU A 8 6.01 -18.65 -2.49
C LEU A 8 4.93 -18.70 -3.58
N GLY A 9 4.96 -17.73 -4.51
CA GLY A 9 3.98 -17.64 -5.59
C GLY A 9 2.71 -16.87 -5.24
N ALA A 10 2.70 -16.05 -4.18
CA ALA A 10 1.57 -15.16 -3.91
C ALA A 10 1.34 -14.20 -5.10
N GLU A 11 0.15 -14.28 -5.69
CA GLU A 11 -0.23 -13.47 -6.85
C GLU A 11 -1.01 -12.22 -6.43
N TYR A 12 -0.82 -11.14 -7.18
CA TYR A 12 -1.57 -9.90 -7.07
C TYR A 12 -1.85 -9.34 -8.46
N LYS A 13 -2.85 -8.45 -8.56
CA LYS A 13 -3.14 -7.69 -9.78
C LYS A 13 -2.70 -6.25 -9.55
N ALA A 14 -1.96 -5.68 -10.50
CA ALA A 14 -1.58 -4.28 -10.47
C ALA A 14 -1.60 -3.69 -11.87
N HIS A 15 -1.75 -2.36 -11.95
CA HIS A 15 -1.61 -1.60 -13.19
C HIS A 15 -0.21 -1.77 -13.78
N GLU A 16 -0.10 -1.85 -15.10
CA GLU A 16 1.15 -2.16 -15.81
C GLU A 16 2.28 -1.16 -15.52
N ASP A 17 1.95 0.11 -15.34
CA ASP A 17 2.93 1.17 -15.00
C ASP A 17 3.42 1.11 -13.54
N VAL A 18 2.63 0.49 -12.66
CA VAL A 18 2.91 0.41 -11.22
C VAL A 18 3.57 -0.92 -10.87
N MET A 19 3.24 -1.99 -11.58
CA MET A 19 3.76 -3.34 -11.35
C MET A 19 5.31 -3.41 -11.28
N PRO A 20 6.09 -2.72 -12.14
CA PRO A 20 7.56 -2.72 -12.04
C PRO A 20 8.10 -2.00 -10.80
N LEU A 21 7.26 -1.21 -10.13
CA LEU A 21 7.60 -0.42 -8.94
C LEU A 21 7.25 -1.15 -7.64
N LEU A 22 6.60 -2.31 -7.73
CA LEU A 22 6.15 -3.07 -6.56
C LEU A 22 6.92 -4.39 -6.45
N ASN A 23 7.33 -4.68 -5.22
CA ASN A 23 7.72 -6.02 -4.81
C ASN A 23 6.65 -6.52 -3.85
N TYR A 24 5.95 -7.60 -4.20
CA TYR A 24 4.85 -8.10 -3.38
C TYR A 24 5.30 -9.29 -2.55
N MET A 25 4.98 -9.24 -1.26
CA MET A 25 5.21 -10.35 -0.34
C MET A 25 3.97 -10.55 0.53
N ALA A 26 3.60 -11.79 0.78
CA ALA A 26 2.50 -12.08 1.69
C ALA A 26 2.74 -13.35 2.48
N THR A 27 2.24 -13.37 3.72
CA THR A 27 2.13 -14.60 4.53
C THR A 27 0.69 -15.14 4.51
N VAL A 28 -0.17 -14.56 3.67
CA VAL A 28 -1.60 -14.85 3.53
C VAL A 28 -1.97 -14.79 2.07
N GLU A 29 -2.93 -15.59 1.66
CA GLU A 29 -3.52 -15.47 0.34
C GLU A 29 -4.65 -14.44 0.39
N LEU A 30 -4.54 -13.39 -0.42
CA LEU A 30 -5.65 -12.45 -0.61
C LEU A 30 -6.76 -13.13 -1.40
N THR A 31 -8.01 -12.81 -1.07
CA THR A 31 -9.15 -13.23 -1.90
C THR A 31 -9.13 -12.57 -3.28
N GLU A 32 -9.88 -13.09 -4.25
CA GLU A 32 -9.96 -12.48 -5.60
C GLU A 32 -10.51 -11.05 -5.58
N GLU A 33 -11.47 -10.77 -4.70
CA GLU A 33 -12.00 -9.43 -4.48
C GLU A 33 -10.92 -8.47 -3.99
N GLU A 34 -10.07 -8.94 -3.09
CA GLU A 34 -9.00 -8.15 -2.51
C GLU A 34 -7.84 -7.91 -3.48
N LYS A 35 -7.50 -8.93 -4.28
CA LYS A 35 -6.57 -8.77 -5.41
C LYS A 35 -7.11 -7.74 -6.40
N TYR A 36 -8.42 -7.73 -6.65
CA TYR A 36 -9.07 -6.72 -7.49
C TYR A 36 -8.98 -5.32 -6.86
N LEU A 37 -9.26 -5.17 -5.56
CA LEU A 37 -9.13 -3.89 -4.85
C LEU A 37 -7.70 -3.34 -4.89
N PHE A 38 -6.70 -4.21 -4.72
CA PHE A 38 -5.31 -3.82 -4.87
C PHE A 38 -5.00 -3.35 -6.31
N GLY A 39 -5.53 -4.06 -7.31
CA GLY A 39 -5.46 -3.65 -8.70
C GLY A 39 -6.11 -2.29 -8.97
N ASP A 40 -7.29 -2.04 -8.39
CA ASP A 40 -7.99 -0.75 -8.49
C ASP A 40 -7.17 0.38 -7.85
N ALA A 41 -6.58 0.15 -6.67
CA ALA A 41 -5.70 1.11 -6.01
C ALA A 41 -4.53 1.51 -6.92
N THR A 42 -3.83 0.53 -7.51
CA THR A 42 -2.71 0.80 -8.42
C THR A 42 -3.15 1.48 -9.71
N THR A 43 -4.36 1.20 -10.21
CA THR A 43 -4.92 1.86 -11.39
C THR A 43 -5.24 3.31 -11.10
N LYS A 44 -5.84 3.60 -9.94
CA LYS A 44 -6.08 4.97 -9.45
C LYS A 44 -4.77 5.74 -9.29
N LEU A 45 -3.77 5.10 -8.68
CA LEU A 45 -2.42 5.65 -8.55
C LEU A 45 -1.83 6.01 -9.92
N ALA A 46 -1.82 5.07 -10.87
CA ALA A 46 -1.25 5.27 -12.20
C ALA A 46 -1.92 6.43 -12.97
N ASN A 47 -3.23 6.57 -12.82
CA ASN A 47 -4.02 7.60 -13.47
C ASN A 47 -3.92 8.98 -12.81
N HIS A 48 -3.26 9.10 -11.65
CA HIS A 48 -3.11 10.39 -11.00
C HIS A 48 -2.25 11.33 -11.86
N PRO A 49 -2.67 12.58 -12.11
CA PRO A 49 -1.93 13.49 -13.00
C PRO A 49 -0.47 13.73 -12.60
N GLN A 50 -0.19 13.66 -11.29
CA GLN A 50 1.16 13.85 -10.76
C GLN A 50 2.03 12.59 -10.85
N PHE A 51 1.44 11.39 -10.93
CA PHE A 51 2.17 10.10 -10.86
C PHE A 51 3.38 9.99 -11.79
N PRO A 52 3.35 10.47 -13.05
CA PRO A 52 4.51 10.45 -13.94
C PRO A 52 5.75 11.16 -13.38
N ASN A 53 5.57 12.16 -12.53
CA ASN A 53 6.62 13.03 -11.99
C ASN A 53 7.07 12.63 -10.58
N LEU A 54 6.43 11.64 -9.98
CA LEU A 54 6.72 11.20 -8.62
C LEU A 54 7.99 10.36 -8.51
N ARG A 55 8.46 10.22 -7.27
CA ARG A 55 9.61 9.38 -6.96
C ARG A 55 9.25 7.90 -7.13
N LYS A 56 9.97 7.21 -8.01
CA LYS A 56 9.71 5.79 -8.35
C LYS A 56 10.70 4.82 -7.69
N ARG A 57 10.75 4.80 -6.35
CA ARG A 57 11.48 3.75 -5.63
C ARG A 57 10.66 2.47 -5.59
N ILE A 58 11.30 1.32 -5.73
CA ILE A 58 10.63 0.03 -5.54
C ILE A 58 10.05 -0.01 -4.12
N LEU A 59 8.73 -0.15 -4.02
CA LEU A 59 8.00 -0.32 -2.78
C LEU A 59 7.76 -1.80 -2.55
N THR A 60 8.19 -2.31 -1.40
CA THR A 60 7.84 -3.68 -0.98
C THR A 60 6.51 -3.64 -0.22
N VAL A 61 5.47 -4.22 -0.80
CA VAL A 61 4.15 -4.34 -0.19
C VAL A 61 4.06 -5.68 0.53
N ILE A 62 3.71 -5.64 1.83
CA ILE A 62 3.69 -6.82 2.69
C ILE A 62 2.29 -7.00 3.27
N PHE A 63 1.63 -8.12 2.99
CA PHE A 63 0.44 -8.55 3.73
C PHE A 63 0.79 -9.66 4.73
N THR A 64 0.60 -9.41 6.02
CA THR A 64 0.92 -10.38 7.09
C THR A 64 -0.28 -10.67 7.96
N ASN A 65 -0.51 -11.95 8.29
CA ASN A 65 -1.62 -12.33 9.19
C ASN A 65 -1.36 -11.94 10.65
N SER A 66 -0.10 -11.99 11.07
CA SER A 66 0.28 -11.89 12.49
C SER A 66 0.54 -10.45 12.93
N GLY A 67 0.41 -9.48 12.02
CA GLY A 67 0.86 -8.10 12.23
C GLY A 67 2.37 -7.99 12.49
N ARG A 68 3.13 -9.04 12.20
CA ARG A 68 4.57 -9.13 12.45
C ARG A 68 5.27 -9.68 11.22
N PHE A 69 6.51 -9.25 11.04
CA PHE A 69 7.44 -9.81 10.09
C PHE A 69 8.85 -9.83 10.65
N THR A 70 9.61 -10.87 10.28
CA THR A 70 11.04 -10.96 10.60
C THR A 70 11.85 -10.59 9.38
N LEU A 71 12.83 -9.71 9.55
CA LEU A 71 13.83 -9.40 8.54
C LEU A 71 15.14 -10.06 8.91
N THR A 72 15.63 -10.96 8.05
CA THR A 72 16.92 -11.63 8.27
C THR A 72 17.98 -11.04 7.35
N PHE A 73 19.13 -10.68 7.94
CA PHE A 73 20.29 -10.16 7.24
C PHE A 73 21.31 -11.27 6.96
N PRO A 74 21.89 -11.32 5.75
CA PRO A 74 23.06 -12.12 5.44
C PRO A 74 24.20 -11.91 6.45
N PRO A 75 25.03 -12.94 6.71
CA PRO A 75 26.25 -12.79 7.49
C PRO A 75 27.11 -11.64 6.95
N ASN A 76 27.58 -10.77 7.84
CA ASN A 76 28.40 -9.58 7.55
C ASN A 76 27.68 -8.38 6.90
N GLN A 77 26.36 -8.41 6.73
CA GLN A 77 25.63 -7.20 6.31
C GLN A 77 25.47 -6.23 7.49
N ILE A 78 26.06 -5.03 7.37
CA ILE A 78 26.06 -4.00 8.44
C ILE A 78 24.79 -3.14 8.42
N GLY A 79 24.13 -3.00 7.27
CA GLY A 79 22.90 -2.23 7.15
C GLY A 79 22.10 -2.56 5.90
N ALA A 80 20.81 -2.25 5.94
CA ALA A 80 19.92 -2.28 4.78
C ALA A 80 19.00 -1.06 4.82
N GLN A 81 18.61 -0.60 3.64
CA GLN A 81 17.49 0.32 3.49
C GLN A 81 16.37 -0.43 2.78
N GLY A 82 15.14 -0.13 3.14
CA GLY A 82 13.98 -0.64 2.43
C GLY A 82 12.81 0.32 2.53
N ASN A 83 11.91 0.20 1.56
CA ASN A 83 10.72 0.99 1.41
C ASN A 83 9.54 0.01 1.53
N PHE A 84 8.76 0.09 2.61
CA PHE A 84 7.77 -0.92 2.94
C PHE A 84 6.42 -0.30 3.29
N ALA A 85 5.37 -0.82 2.64
CA ALA A 85 3.99 -0.67 3.10
C ALA A 85 3.55 -2.02 3.64
N ALA A 86 3.22 -2.09 4.94
CA ALA A 86 2.91 -3.35 5.62
C ALA A 86 1.49 -3.34 6.18
N PHE A 87 0.67 -4.28 5.73
CA PHE A 87 -0.72 -4.42 6.10
C PHE A 87 -0.90 -5.62 7.04
N ASN A 88 -1.50 -5.37 8.21
CA ASN A 88 -1.95 -6.43 9.10
C ASN A 88 -3.28 -7.00 8.59
N TYR A 89 -3.21 -8.13 7.90
CA TYR A 89 -4.35 -8.78 7.26
C TYR A 89 -5.48 -9.09 8.26
N SER A 90 -5.15 -9.51 9.49
CA SER A 90 -6.16 -9.84 10.50
C SER A 90 -7.02 -8.64 10.93
N ILE A 91 -6.47 -7.42 10.88
CA ILE A 91 -7.22 -6.19 11.15
C ILE A 91 -7.94 -5.75 9.88
N TRP A 92 -7.23 -5.80 8.75
CA TRP A 92 -7.71 -5.34 7.45
C TRP A 92 -8.93 -6.11 6.94
N THR A 93 -9.12 -7.38 7.31
CA THR A 93 -10.35 -8.13 6.99
C THR A 93 -11.61 -7.55 7.62
N ASN A 94 -11.50 -6.74 8.69
CA ASN A 94 -12.65 -6.09 9.32
C ASN A 94 -13.08 -4.81 8.59
N TYR A 95 -12.31 -4.36 7.59
CA TYR A 95 -12.63 -3.17 6.81
C TYR A 95 -13.51 -3.52 5.62
N ASN A 96 -14.43 -2.62 5.30
CA ASN A 96 -15.17 -2.71 4.05
C ASN A 96 -14.26 -2.37 2.85
N ASN A 97 -14.70 -2.68 1.63
CA ASN A 97 -13.90 -2.51 0.43
C ASN A 97 -13.41 -1.07 0.21
N ARG A 98 -14.24 -0.06 0.54
CA ARG A 98 -13.86 1.36 0.40
C ARG A 98 -12.75 1.71 1.38
N GLN A 99 -12.86 1.28 2.63
CA GLN A 99 -11.82 1.47 3.63
C GLN A 99 -10.51 0.76 3.24
N LYS A 100 -10.59 -0.49 2.76
CA LYS A 100 -9.42 -1.23 2.27
C LYS A 100 -8.70 -0.49 1.13
N LEU A 101 -9.47 0.03 0.18
CA LEU A 101 -8.94 0.79 -0.95
C LEU A 101 -8.27 2.10 -0.51
N ILE A 102 -8.91 2.86 0.38
CA ILE A 102 -8.35 4.09 0.97
C ILE A 102 -7.03 3.78 1.68
N CYS A 103 -6.99 2.75 2.54
CA CYS A 103 -5.76 2.36 3.25
C CYS A 103 -4.61 2.03 2.30
N VAL A 104 -4.86 1.33 1.19
CA VAL A 104 -3.81 1.02 0.21
C VAL A 104 -3.31 2.29 -0.48
N LEU A 105 -4.21 3.19 -0.87
CA LEU A 105 -3.86 4.45 -1.51
C LEU A 105 -3.09 5.39 -0.57
N GLU A 106 -3.45 5.44 0.71
CA GLU A 106 -2.76 6.23 1.73
C GLU A 106 -1.28 5.83 1.86
N GLU A 107 -1.01 4.53 2.04
CA GLU A 107 0.37 4.02 2.07
C GLU A 107 1.11 4.30 0.75
N PHE A 108 0.44 4.19 -0.39
CA PHE A 108 1.05 4.54 -1.68
C PHE A 108 1.39 6.03 -1.76
N VAL A 109 0.52 6.92 -1.28
CA VAL A 109 0.79 8.36 -1.25
C VAL A 109 2.03 8.63 -0.41
N HIS A 110 2.10 8.11 0.82
CA HIS A 110 3.29 8.26 1.66
C HIS A 110 4.60 7.88 0.93
N HIS A 111 4.58 6.78 0.19
CA HIS A 111 5.78 6.27 -0.48
C HIS A 111 6.12 6.92 -1.83
N PHE A 112 5.13 7.25 -2.65
CA PHE A 112 5.35 7.81 -3.99
C PHE A 112 5.47 9.34 -3.97
N TRP A 113 4.74 10.03 -3.08
CA TRP A 113 4.91 11.47 -2.85
C TRP A 113 6.02 11.80 -1.87
N ASP A 114 6.56 10.82 -1.12
CA ASP A 114 7.53 11.05 -0.03
C ASP A 114 6.94 11.99 1.04
N GLU A 115 5.61 11.88 1.25
CA GLU A 115 4.84 12.72 2.16
C GLU A 115 4.72 12.06 3.54
N THR A 116 4.95 12.85 4.58
CA THR A 116 4.94 12.41 5.99
C THR A 116 3.90 13.16 6.82
N ASP A 117 3.31 14.24 6.29
CA ASP A 117 2.19 14.93 6.89
C ASP A 117 0.89 14.18 6.55
N GLU A 118 0.29 13.56 7.56
CA GLU A 118 -0.97 12.82 7.44
C GLU A 118 -2.11 13.65 6.86
N ILE A 119 -2.17 14.95 7.14
CA ILE A 119 -3.21 15.83 6.61
C ILE A 119 -2.99 16.04 5.11
N GLU A 120 -1.74 16.18 4.67
CA GLU A 120 -1.43 16.32 3.25
C GLU A 120 -1.64 15.00 2.50
N THR A 121 -1.21 13.89 3.07
CA THR A 121 -1.51 12.55 2.56
C THR A 121 -3.02 12.39 2.35
N SER A 122 -3.84 12.69 3.37
CA SER A 122 -5.29 12.53 3.25
C SER A 122 -5.92 13.42 2.17
N LYS A 123 -5.40 14.65 1.95
CA LYS A 123 -5.87 15.50 0.84
C LYS A 123 -5.59 14.86 -0.51
N ILE A 124 -4.38 14.36 -0.72
CA ILE A 124 -4.01 13.67 -1.96
C ILE A 124 -4.84 12.40 -2.13
N VAL A 125 -5.10 11.67 -1.04
CA VAL A 125 -5.99 10.50 -1.07
C VAL A 125 -7.40 10.88 -1.54
N CYS A 126 -7.94 12.02 -1.09
CA CYS A 126 -9.23 12.51 -1.57
C CYS A 126 -9.23 12.83 -3.08
N GLU A 127 -8.11 13.20 -3.70
CA GLU A 127 -8.03 13.46 -5.14
C GLU A 127 -8.34 12.22 -6.01
N PHE A 128 -8.22 11.00 -5.45
CA PHE A 128 -8.57 9.75 -6.15
C PHE A 128 -10.08 9.43 -6.18
N PHE A 129 -10.90 10.21 -5.48
CA PHE A 129 -12.33 9.97 -5.30
C PHE A 129 -13.13 11.25 -5.54
N SER A 130 -14.22 11.13 -6.30
CA SER A 130 -15.13 12.27 -6.53
C SER A 130 -16.08 12.54 -5.37
N ASP A 131 -16.23 11.59 -4.45
CA ASP A 131 -17.23 11.55 -3.38
C ASP A 131 -16.60 11.40 -1.98
N LEU A 132 -15.31 11.69 -1.83
CA LEU A 132 -14.58 11.58 -0.57
C LEU A 132 -13.99 12.94 -0.19
N ASP A 133 -14.08 13.28 1.09
CA ASP A 133 -13.40 14.43 1.68
C ASP A 133 -12.77 14.03 3.02
N TYR A 134 -11.87 14.86 3.54
CA TYR A 134 -11.17 14.63 4.79
C TYR A 134 -11.57 15.65 5.85
N ASN A 135 -12.22 15.18 6.91
CA ASN A 135 -12.56 16.01 8.05
C ASN A 135 -11.34 16.17 8.97
N ARG A 136 -10.76 17.37 8.95
CA ARG A 136 -9.57 17.72 9.75
C ARG A 136 -9.83 17.81 11.26
N GLU A 137 -11.07 18.05 11.68
CA GLU A 137 -11.41 18.14 13.10
C GLU A 137 -11.48 16.76 13.74
N THR A 138 -11.95 15.76 12.99
CA THR A 138 -12.10 14.39 13.47
C THR A 138 -10.95 13.46 13.04
N GLY A 139 -10.15 13.87 12.04
CA GLY A 139 -9.10 13.03 11.46
C GLY A 139 -9.66 11.85 10.67
N HIS A 140 -10.85 12.01 10.07
CA HIS A 140 -11.55 10.93 9.39
C HIS A 140 -11.99 11.33 7.98
N TYR A 141 -11.92 10.37 7.07
CA TYR A 141 -12.57 10.49 5.76
C TYR A 141 -14.09 10.48 5.90
N ILE A 142 -14.75 11.35 5.14
CA ILE A 142 -16.20 11.49 5.06
C ILE A 142 -16.65 11.39 3.61
N ASN A 143 -17.88 10.94 3.39
CA ASN A 143 -18.48 10.99 2.06
C ASN A 143 -19.12 12.38 1.85
N LEU A 144 -19.03 12.89 0.62
CA LEU A 144 -19.68 14.12 0.18
C LEU A 144 -21.19 13.95 -0.05
#